data_AF-A0AAW2WTK0-F1
#
_entry.id   AF-A0AAW2WTK0-F1
#
_cell.length_a   1.000
_cell.length_b   1.000
_cell.length_c   1.000
_cell.angle_alpha   90.00
_cell.angle_beta   90.00
_cell.angle_gamma   90.00
#
_symmetry.space_group_name_H-M   'P 1'
#
loop_
_entity.id
_entity.type
_entity.pdbx_description
1 polymer ?
#
loop_
_entity_poly.entity_id
_entity_poly.type
_entity_poly.pdbx_seq_one_letter_code
_entity_poly.pdbx_strand_id
1 'polypeptide(L)'
;MGRTWWVGSDNTCVLCSRGAVESHDHLFFQCDYSHACLLVLKAKVRFEVPLIEWQRVVIWAARRWRGRLPWCAYSRALFAALVYHLWMERNKRRFGSESSIPEHTATLCLE
;
A
#
# COMPACT_ATOMS: atom_id res chain seq x y z
N MET A 1 -4.40 -39.99 10.49
CA MET A 1 -3.50 -38.84 10.74
C MET A 1 -3.99 -37.67 9.88
N GLY A 2 -4.90 -36.86 10.40
CA GLY A 2 -5.46 -35.72 9.68
C GLY A 2 -4.46 -34.56 9.67
N ARG A 3 -3.96 -34.18 8.50
CA ARG A 3 -3.25 -32.92 8.31
C ARG A 3 -4.28 -31.81 8.40
N THR A 4 -4.34 -31.14 9.54
CA THR A 4 -5.08 -29.88 9.71
C THR A 4 -4.37 -28.82 8.88
N TRP A 5 -4.98 -28.41 7.76
CA TRP A 5 -4.54 -27.29 6.90
C TRP A 5 -4.74 -25.91 7.54
N TRP A 6 -5.08 -25.88 8.82
CA TRP A 6 -5.35 -24.68 9.60
C TRP A 6 -4.22 -24.49 10.61
N VAL A 7 -3.00 -24.29 10.12
CA VAL A 7 -2.05 -23.49 10.89
C VAL A 7 -2.63 -22.09 10.83
N GLY A 8 -3.14 -21.59 11.96
CA GLY A 8 -3.79 -20.29 12.05
C GLY A 8 -2.98 -19.28 11.26
N SER A 9 -3.60 -18.69 10.23
CA SER A 9 -2.95 -17.70 9.40
C SER A 9 -2.44 -16.64 10.35
N ASP A 10 -1.11 -16.54 10.49
CA ASP A 10 -0.50 -15.48 11.28
C ASP A 10 -0.97 -14.18 10.65
N ASN A 11 -1.99 -13.55 11.22
CA ASN A 11 -2.64 -12.40 10.63
C ASN A 11 -1.83 -11.13 10.93
N THR A 12 -0.53 -11.27 11.18
CA THR A 12 0.39 -10.16 11.31
C THR A 12 0.79 -9.63 9.93
N CYS A 13 1.01 -8.33 9.90
CA CYS A 13 1.47 -7.61 8.72
C CYS A 13 2.93 -7.97 8.42
N VAL A 14 3.19 -8.52 7.24
CA VAL A 14 4.55 -8.89 6.79
C VAL A 14 5.36 -7.71 6.24
N LEU A 15 4.74 -6.54 6.07
CA LEU A 15 5.43 -5.35 5.59
C LEU A 15 6.25 -4.64 6.69
N CYS A 16 5.92 -4.86 7.96
CA CYS A 16 6.61 -4.20 9.09
C CYS A 16 6.92 -5.18 10.22
N SER A 17 7.91 -4.84 11.04
CA SER A 17 8.34 -5.67 12.17
C SER A 17 7.57 -5.41 13.46
N ARG A 18 6.41 -4.74 13.40
CA ARG A 18 5.63 -4.34 14.60
C ARG A 18 4.75 -5.43 15.19
N GLY A 19 4.58 -6.56 14.50
CA GLY A 19 3.61 -7.59 14.89
C GLY A 19 2.15 -7.09 14.87
N ALA A 20 1.87 -6.01 14.14
CA ALA A 20 0.52 -5.46 14.01
C ALA A 20 -0.36 -6.38 13.18
N VAL A 21 -1.65 -6.43 13.51
CA VAL A 21 -2.63 -7.21 12.74
C VAL A 21 -2.82 -6.61 11.35
N GLU A 22 -2.73 -7.44 10.33
CA GLU A 22 -2.98 -7.09 8.94
C GLU A 22 -4.46 -6.77 8.74
N SER A 23 -4.71 -5.55 8.27
CA SER A 23 -5.99 -5.01 7.86
C SER A 23 -5.75 -4.04 6.71
N HIS A 24 -6.78 -3.64 5.95
CA HIS A 24 -6.58 -2.62 4.91
C HIS A 24 -6.09 -1.29 5.48
N ASP A 25 -6.59 -0.89 6.65
CA ASP A 25 -6.14 0.33 7.33
C ASP A 25 -4.65 0.27 7.66
N HIS A 26 -4.20 -0.87 8.21
CA HIS A 26 -2.80 -1.08 8.49
C HIS A 26 -1.95 -1.13 7.20
N LEU A 27 -2.37 -1.94 6.23
CA LEU A 27 -1.62 -2.20 5.00
C LEU A 27 -1.46 -0.94 4.14
N PHE A 28 -2.48 -0.09 4.09
CA PHE A 28 -2.52 1.10 3.25
C PHE A 28 -2.38 2.36 4.11
N PHE A 29 -1.10 2.71 4.38
CA PHE A 29 -0.57 3.96 4.94
C PHE A 29 -0.46 4.09 6.46
N GLN A 30 -0.94 3.13 7.27
CA GLN A 30 -0.62 3.10 8.71
C GLN A 30 0.57 2.20 9.04
N CYS A 31 0.91 1.25 8.17
CA CYS A 31 2.13 0.46 8.24
C CYS A 31 3.33 1.32 7.87
N ASP A 32 4.41 1.27 8.67
CA ASP A 32 5.63 2.06 8.48
C ASP A 32 6.19 1.96 7.07
N TYR A 33 6.21 0.75 6.52
CA TYR A 33 6.68 0.51 5.16
C TYR A 33 5.81 1.22 4.12
N SER A 34 4.49 1.02 4.19
CA SER A 34 3.55 1.65 3.25
C SER A 34 3.51 3.17 3.37
N HIS A 35 3.66 3.67 4.60
CA HIS A 35 3.73 5.09 4.89
C HIS A 35 5.02 5.69 4.32
N ALA A 36 6.16 5.01 4.47
CA ALA A 36 7.42 5.43 3.87
C ALA A 36 7.32 5.48 2.33
N CYS A 37 6.69 4.49 1.67
CA CYS A 37 6.45 4.54 0.23
C CYS A 37 5.66 5.80 -0.18
N LEU A 38 4.61 6.14 0.58
CA LEU A 38 3.82 7.35 0.34
C LEU A 38 4.64 8.63 0.54
N LEU A 39 5.51 8.68 1.55
CA LEU A 39 6.40 9.83 1.78
C LEU A 39 7.42 10.00 0.64
N VAL A 40 8.00 8.91 0.14
CA VAL A 40 8.91 8.96 -1.01
C VAL A 40 8.19 9.50 -2.25
N LEU A 41 6.97 9.04 -2.51
CA LEU A 41 6.17 9.56 -3.62
C LEU A 41 5.82 11.05 -3.44
N LYS A 42 5.40 11.46 -2.23
CA LYS A 42 5.15 12.87 -1.86
C LYS A 42 6.36 13.76 -2.10
N ALA A 43 7.57 13.26 -1.88
CA ALA A 43 8.80 14.00 -2.11
C ALA A 43 9.17 14.13 -3.60
N LYS A 44 8.76 13.17 -4.44
CA LYS A 44 9.09 13.14 -5.88
C LYS A 44 8.07 13.86 -6.75
N VAL A 45 6.79 13.80 -6.38
CA VAL A 45 5.68 14.33 -7.17
C VAL A 45 4.64 15.01 -6.28
N ARG A 46 3.80 15.87 -6.84
CA ARG A 46 2.76 16.60 -6.10
C ARG A 46 1.58 15.70 -5.69
N PHE A 47 1.82 14.60 -5.00
CA PHE A 47 0.82 13.58 -4.70
C PHE A 47 0.44 13.61 -3.22
N GLU A 48 -0.80 13.93 -2.91
CA GLU A 48 -1.29 13.93 -1.52
C GLU A 48 -2.36 12.87 -1.31
N VAL A 49 -2.28 12.19 -0.18
CA VAL A 49 -3.27 11.25 0.32
C VAL A 49 -3.36 11.46 1.84
N PRO A 50 -4.57 11.60 2.41
CA PRO A 50 -4.77 11.77 3.85
C PRO A 50 -4.48 10.44 4.58
N LEU A 51 -3.94 10.55 5.79
CA LEU A 51 -3.67 9.40 6.67
C LEU A 51 -4.90 9.16 7.58
N ILE A 52 -5.94 8.60 7.00
CA ILE A 52 -7.22 8.26 7.66
C ILE A 52 -7.58 6.81 7.35
N GLU A 53 -8.70 6.32 7.87
CA GLU A 53 -9.19 4.97 7.61
C GLU A 53 -9.33 4.72 6.10
N TRP A 54 -8.95 3.52 5.65
CA TRP A 54 -8.82 3.12 4.25
C TRP A 54 -10.07 3.46 3.44
N GLN A 55 -11.24 3.11 3.95
CA GLN A 55 -12.51 3.40 3.27
C GLN A 55 -12.70 4.91 3.03
N ARG A 56 -12.29 5.76 3.98
CA ARG A 56 -12.37 7.21 3.84
C ARG A 56 -11.32 7.74 2.89
N VAL A 57 -10.12 7.14 2.83
CA VAL A 57 -9.09 7.46 1.82
C VAL A 57 -9.62 7.21 0.41
N VAL A 58 -10.25 6.06 0.18
CA VAL A 58 -10.81 5.71 -1.14
C VAL A 58 -11.92 6.68 -1.55
N ILE A 59 -12.84 7.01 -0.65
CA ILE A 59 -13.91 8.00 -0.90
C ILE A 59 -13.31 9.39 -1.18
N TRP A 60 -12.31 9.79 -0.38
CA TRP A 60 -11.60 11.06 -0.58
C TRP A 60 -10.93 11.12 -1.96
N ALA A 61 -10.20 10.08 -2.36
CA ALA A 61 -9.52 10.00 -3.66
C ALA A 61 -10.52 10.10 -4.82
N ALA A 62 -11.63 9.36 -4.75
CA ALA A 62 -12.68 9.37 -5.74
C ALA A 62 -13.32 10.76 -5.91
N ARG A 63 -13.48 11.51 -4.82
CA ARG A 63 -14.00 12.89 -4.84
C ARG A 63 -12.94 13.89 -5.33
N ARG A 64 -11.73 13.80 -4.80
CA ARG A 64 -10.63 14.75 -5.02
C ARG A 64 -10.12 14.75 -6.45
N TRP A 65 -10.05 13.57 -7.06
CA TRP A 65 -9.56 13.38 -8.42
C TRP A 65 -10.71 13.04 -9.37
N ARG A 66 -11.88 13.65 -9.18
CA ARG A 66 -13.00 13.56 -10.12
C ARG A 66 -12.70 14.38 -11.38
N GLY A 67 -13.16 13.90 -12.54
CA GLY A 67 -13.08 14.64 -13.81
C GLY A 67 -11.94 14.21 -14.75
N ARG A 68 -11.81 14.94 -15.86
CA ARG A 68 -10.98 14.58 -17.02
C ARG A 68 -9.67 15.36 -17.15
N LEU A 69 -9.36 16.25 -16.20
CA LEU A 69 -8.07 16.93 -16.21
C LEU A 69 -6.92 15.91 -16.14
N PRO A 70 -5.82 16.10 -16.89
CA PRO A 70 -4.68 15.18 -16.91
C PRO A 70 -4.16 14.88 -15.50
N TRP A 71 -4.08 15.90 -14.65
CA TRP A 71 -3.69 15.76 -13.25
C TRP A 71 -4.58 14.79 -12.44
N CYS A 72 -5.90 14.82 -12.67
CA CYS A 72 -6.83 13.91 -12.01
C CYS A 72 -6.61 12.47 -12.49
N ALA A 73 -6.40 12.26 -13.80
CA ALA A 73 -6.11 10.94 -14.36
C ALA A 73 -4.79 10.37 -13.83
N TYR A 74 -3.74 11.20 -13.84
CA TYR A 74 -2.43 10.88 -13.28
C TYR A 74 -2.53 10.49 -11.80
N SER A 75 -3.22 11.29 -10.98
CA SER A 75 -3.33 11.00 -9.54
C SER A 75 -4.09 9.70 -9.25
N ARG A 76 -5.14 9.39 -10.02
CA ARG A 76 -5.86 8.11 -9.91
C ARG A 76 -4.96 6.93 -10.29
N ALA A 77 -4.21 7.05 -11.39
CA ALA A 77 -3.28 6.02 -11.83
C ALA A 77 -2.18 5.80 -10.80
N LEU A 78 -1.56 6.86 -10.30
CA LEU A 78 -0.51 6.79 -9.29
C LEU A 78 -1.01 6.18 -7.97
N PHE A 79 -2.22 6.54 -7.52
CA PHE A 79 -2.83 5.94 -6.34
C PHE A 79 -3.10 4.44 -6.54
N ALA A 80 -3.63 4.06 -7.70
CA ALA A 80 -3.85 2.66 -8.04
C ALA A 80 -2.53 1.87 -8.10
N ALA A 81 -1.50 2.44 -8.72
CA ALA A 81 -0.16 1.86 -8.78
C ALA A 81 0.44 1.66 -7.39
N LEU A 82 0.35 2.67 -6.52
CA LEU A 82 0.85 2.56 -5.14
C LEU A 82 0.15 1.44 -4.36
N VAL A 83 -1.18 1.36 -4.44
CA VAL A 83 -1.96 0.28 -3.81
C VAL A 83 -1.56 -1.09 -4.37
N TYR A 84 -1.41 -1.19 -5.70
CA TYR A 84 -1.01 -2.41 -6.37
C TYR A 84 0.39 -2.87 -5.97
N HIS A 85 1.39 -1.99 -5.98
CA HIS A 85 2.76 -2.33 -5.64
C HIS A 85 2.94 -2.66 -4.16
N LEU A 86 2.20 -2.00 -3.26
CA LEU A 86 2.15 -2.39 -1.85
C LEU A 86 1.57 -3.80 -1.65
N TRP A 87 0.49 -4.12 -2.37
CA TRP A 87 -0.10 -5.45 -2.34
C TRP A 87 0.86 -6.52 -2.91
N MET A 88 1.53 -6.20 -4.01
CA MET A 88 2.54 -7.07 -4.63
C MET A 88 3.71 -7.32 -3.68
N GLU A 89 4.26 -6.28 -3.06
CA GLU A 89 5.34 -6.41 -2.08
C GLU A 89 4.90 -7.26 -0.87
N ARG A 90 3.67 -7.03 -0.37
CA ARG A 90 3.09 -7.85 0.70
C ARG A 90 3.05 -9.32 0.29
N ASN A 91 2.60 -9.64 -0.92
CA ASN A 91 2.54 -11.02 -1.39
C ASN A 91 3.93 -11.64 -1.58
N LYS A 92 4.91 -10.88 -2.09
CA LYS A 92 6.30 -11.33 -2.21
C LYS A 92 6.89 -11.74 -0.85
N ARG A 93 6.65 -10.93 0.19
CA ARG A 93 7.11 -11.25 1.56
C ARG A 93 6.33 -12.38 2.22
N ARG A 94 5.02 -12.47 1.95
CA ARG A 94 4.14 -13.49 2.53
C ARG A 94 4.43 -14.88 1.97
N PHE A 95 4.70 -14.98 0.67
CA PHE A 95 4.81 -16.25 -0.05
C PHE A 95 6.22 -16.53 -0.60
N GLY A 96 7.16 -15.62 -0.36
CA GLY A 96 8.57 -15.75 -0.72
C GLY A 96 9.47 -15.22 0.39
N SER A 97 10.75 -15.07 0.08
CA SER A 97 11.78 -14.60 1.02
C SER A 97 12.42 -13.28 0.57
N GLU A 98 11.76 -12.55 -0.33
CA GLU A 98 12.26 -11.30 -0.89
C GLU A 98 11.57 -10.10 -0.26
N SER A 99 12.34 -9.05 0.00
CA SER A 99 11.83 -7.77 0.48
C SER A 99 12.58 -6.63 -0.19
N SER A 100 11.85 -5.61 -0.63
CA SER A 100 12.39 -4.38 -1.20
C SER A 100 12.28 -3.23 -0.22
N ILE A 101 13.21 -2.29 -0.28
CA ILE A 101 13.12 -1.02 0.49
C ILE A 101 11.95 -0.14 -0.03
N PRO A 102 11.36 0.73 0.81
CA PRO A 102 10.24 1.58 0.39
C PRO A 102 10.52 2.42 -0.86
N GLU A 103 11.75 2.91 -1.01
CA GLU A 103 12.17 3.73 -2.15
C GLU A 103 12.06 2.99 -3.47
N HIS A 104 12.39 1.70 -3.50
CA HIS A 104 12.27 0.87 -4.70
C HIS A 104 10.81 0.71 -5.09
N THR A 105 9.96 0.29 -4.14
CA THR A 105 8.52 0.12 -4.36
C THR A 105 7.82 1.41 -4.77
N ALA A 106 8.21 2.55 -4.18
CA ALA A 106 7.70 3.86 -4.55
C ALA A 106 8.12 4.28 -5.97
N THR A 107 9.34 3.95 -6.39
CA THR A 107 9.84 4.28 -7.72
C THR A 107 9.10 3.51 -8.81
N LEU A 108 8.78 2.22 -8.57
CA LEU A 108 7.95 1.42 -9.48
C LEU A 108 6.58 2.05 -9.78
N CYS A 109 6.05 2.88 -8.89
CA CYS A 109 4.76 3.54 -9.10
C CYS A 109 4.83 4.68 -10.14
N LEU A 110 6.03 5.08 -10.57
CA LEU A 110 6.28 6.17 -11.51
C LEU A 110 6.68 5.69 -12.92
N GLU A 111 6.87 4.39 -13.09
CA GLU A 111 7.17 3.72 -14.36
C GLU A 111 5.87 3.41 -15.13
#